data_AF-A0A2Z2H6E6-F1
#
_entry.id   AF-A0A2Z2H6E6-F1
#
_cell.length_a   1.000
_cell.length_b   1.000
_cell.length_c   1.000
_cell.angle_alpha   90.00
_cell.angle_beta   90.00
_cell.angle_gamma   90.00
#
_symmetry.space_group_name_H-M   'P 1'
#
loop_
_entity.id
_entity.type
_entity.pdbx_description
1 polymer ?
#
loop_
_entity_poly.entity_id
_entity_poly.type
_entity_poly.pdbx_seq_one_letter_code
_entity_poly.pdbx_strand_id
1 'polypeptide(L)'
;MAAVIDTVDAMTRTRGDRPGKTAVEAYRYLYQKPECFDKHWVTRYVQRHGFYPIGSLVKFSNGYLAWVMELDDSGQPQRVRVVRHLGRGEQNLNDILSRVDFPQLGTLEALVRPESFGLTPF
;
A
#
# COMPACT_ATOMS: atom_id res chain seq x y z
N MET A 1 15.52 10.58 11.05
CA MET A 1 14.16 10.03 10.76
C MET A 1 13.35 10.94 9.84
N ALA A 2 13.27 12.26 10.08
CA ALA A 2 12.49 13.19 9.24
C ALA A 2 12.76 13.03 7.72
N ALA A 3 14.01 13.05 7.28
CA ALA A 3 14.37 12.90 5.86
C ALA A 3 13.84 11.60 5.19
N VAL A 4 13.72 10.50 5.94
CA VAL A 4 13.14 9.24 5.42
C VAL A 4 11.64 9.44 5.19
N ILE A 5 10.94 10.03 6.16
CA ILE A 5 9.50 10.31 6.08
C ILE A 5 9.22 11.27 4.92
N ASP A 6 9.94 12.39 4.85
CA ASP A 6 9.76 13.42 3.82
C ASP A 6 10.00 12.84 2.41
N THR A 7 11.01 11.98 2.26
CA THR A 7 11.31 11.35 0.97
C THR A 7 10.25 10.32 0.59
N VAL A 8 9.80 9.49 1.53
CA VAL A 8 8.71 8.54 1.27
C VAL A 8 7.45 9.29 0.85
N ASP A 9 7.04 10.30 1.61
CA ASP A 9 5.85 11.10 1.31
C ASP A 9 5.96 11.79 -0.06
N ALA A 10 7.10 12.42 -0.34
CA ALA A 10 7.34 13.07 -1.63
C ALA A 10 7.31 12.09 -2.82
N MET A 11 7.73 10.83 -2.61
CA MET A 11 7.74 9.79 -3.64
C MET A 11 6.37 9.13 -3.83
N THR A 12 5.60 8.93 -2.77
CA THR A 12 4.28 8.29 -2.82
C THR A 12 3.17 9.24 -3.27
N ARG A 13 3.38 10.55 -3.12
CA ARG A 13 2.44 11.56 -3.58
C ARG A 13 2.30 11.56 -5.11
N THR A 14 1.09 11.32 -5.59
CA THR A 14 0.73 11.51 -7.00
C THR A 14 0.85 12.99 -7.38
N ARG A 15 1.58 13.27 -8.47
CA ARG A 15 1.68 14.60 -9.08
C ARG A 15 1.00 14.55 -10.43
N GLY A 16 0.41 15.67 -10.87
CA GLY A 16 -0.40 15.69 -12.11
C GLY A 16 0.29 15.14 -13.36
N ASP A 17 1.63 15.13 -13.41
CA ASP A 17 2.42 14.60 -14.53
C ASP A 17 2.94 13.17 -14.32
N ARG A 18 2.90 12.61 -13.09
CA ARG A 18 3.50 11.31 -12.76
C ARG A 18 2.74 10.57 -11.67
N PRO A 19 2.41 9.28 -11.86
CA PRO A 19 1.83 8.46 -10.80
C PRO A 19 2.82 8.38 -9.62
N GLY A 20 2.29 8.44 -8.41
CA GLY A 20 3.07 8.24 -7.20
C GLY A 20 3.75 6.87 -7.23
N LYS A 21 4.94 6.78 -6.63
CA LYS A 21 5.60 5.50 -6.41
C LYS A 21 4.89 4.74 -5.30
N THR A 22 4.97 3.41 -5.33
CA THR A 22 4.51 2.60 -4.21
C THR A 22 5.44 2.76 -3.01
N ALA A 23 4.94 2.46 -1.80
CA ALA A 23 5.79 2.47 -0.60
C ALA A 23 7.02 1.56 -0.75
N VAL A 24 6.83 0.37 -1.35
CA VAL A 24 7.91 -0.58 -1.63
C VAL A 24 8.96 0.01 -2.59
N GLU A 25 8.53 0.76 -3.62
CA GLU A 25 9.45 1.45 -4.53
C GLU A 25 10.20 2.58 -3.83
N ALA A 26 9.54 3.32 -2.93
CA ALA A 26 10.18 4.33 -2.11
C ALA A 26 11.25 3.71 -1.18
N TYR A 27 10.94 2.60 -0.53
CA TYR A 27 11.90 1.88 0.31
C TYR A 27 13.11 1.42 -0.48
N ARG A 28 12.90 0.79 -1.64
CA ARG A 28 13.99 0.36 -2.53
C ARG A 28 14.90 1.52 -2.90
N TYR A 29 14.34 2.68 -3.24
CA TYR A 29 15.12 3.87 -3.55
C TYR A 29 15.96 4.35 -2.37
N LEU A 30 15.39 4.37 -1.16
CA LEU A 30 16.13 4.75 0.06
C LEU A 30 17.30 3.80 0.33
N TYR A 31 17.07 2.48 0.20
CA TYR A 31 18.13 1.48 0.40
C TYR A 31 19.25 1.56 -0.66
N GLN A 32 18.96 2.09 -1.84
CA GLN A 32 19.95 2.31 -2.90
C GLN A 32 20.82 3.57 -2.69
N LYS A 33 20.52 4.38 -1.66
CA LYS A 33 21.25 5.61 -1.34
C LYS A 33 21.79 5.62 0.10
N PRO A 34 22.65 4.65 0.48
CA PRO A 34 23.20 4.56 1.83
C PRO A 34 24.03 5.79 2.24
N GLU A 35 24.55 6.55 1.29
CA GLU A 35 25.27 7.81 1.49
C GLU A 35 24.35 8.97 1.93
N CYS A 36 23.06 8.91 1.60
CA CYS A 36 22.06 9.92 1.95
C CYS A 36 21.15 9.51 3.11
N PHE A 37 20.94 8.21 3.29
CA PHE A 37 20.00 7.66 4.28
C PHE A 37 20.63 6.57 5.13
N ASP A 38 20.56 6.75 6.44
CA ASP A 38 20.96 5.74 7.41
C ASP A 38 19.98 4.55 7.37
N LYS A 39 20.54 3.37 7.03
CA LYS A 39 19.84 2.09 6.92
C LYS A 39 19.06 1.72 8.18
N HIS A 40 19.54 2.10 9.37
CA HIS A 40 18.84 1.84 10.62
C HIS A 40 17.45 2.50 10.62
N TRP A 41 17.38 3.76 10.22
CA TRP A 41 16.12 4.52 10.19
C TRP A 41 15.19 4.07 9.08
N VAL A 42 15.73 3.69 7.91
CA VAL A 42 14.92 3.09 6.84
C VAL A 42 14.31 1.77 7.30
N THR A 43 15.11 0.88 7.91
CA THR A 43 14.64 -0.42 8.41
C THR A 43 13.55 -0.24 9.47
N ARG A 44 13.76 0.66 10.42
CA ARG A 44 12.79 0.97 11.48
C ARG A 44 11.49 1.54 10.92
N TYR A 45 11.56 2.37 9.87
CA TYR A 45 10.37 2.90 9.21
C TYR A 45 9.57 1.78 8.52
N VAL A 46 10.24 0.89 7.78
CA VAL A 46 9.58 -0.26 7.13
C VAL A 46 8.95 -1.21 8.15
N GLN A 47 9.63 -1.50 9.26
CA GLN A 47 9.08 -2.34 10.33
C GLN A 47 7.81 -1.74 10.95
N ARG A 48 7.75 -0.42 11.08
CA ARG A 48 6.59 0.27 11.67
C ARG A 48 5.41 0.39 10.71
N HIS A 49 5.67 0.71 9.44
CA HIS A 49 4.63 1.00 8.46
C HIS A 49 4.26 -0.20 7.57
N GLY A 50 5.03 -1.28 7.67
CA GLY A 50 4.88 -2.47 6.85
C GLY A 50 5.19 -2.22 5.37
N PHE A 51 4.88 -3.22 4.55
CA PHE A 51 4.98 -3.10 3.08
C PHE A 51 3.69 -2.55 2.44
N TYR A 52 2.61 -2.47 3.21
CA TYR A 52 1.27 -2.11 2.75
C TYR A 52 0.68 -0.98 3.61
N PRO A 53 1.29 0.22 3.62
CA PRO A 53 0.85 1.28 4.52
C PRO A 53 -0.59 1.73 4.23
N ILE A 54 -1.22 2.34 5.23
CA ILE A 54 -2.57 2.95 5.12
C ILE A 54 -2.65 3.82 3.86
N GLY A 55 -3.77 3.72 3.14
CA GLY A 55 -4.00 4.42 1.87
C GLY A 55 -3.39 3.72 0.65
N SER A 56 -2.66 2.60 0.81
CA SER A 56 -2.20 1.80 -0.32
C SER A 56 -3.33 0.94 -0.88
N LEU A 57 -3.35 0.75 -2.21
CA LEU A 57 -4.22 -0.22 -2.85
C LEU A 57 -3.51 -1.58 -2.88
N VAL A 58 -4.17 -2.62 -2.39
CA VAL A 58 -3.68 -4.00 -2.40
C VAL A 58 -4.56 -4.91 -3.22
N LYS A 59 -3.95 -5.91 -3.85
CA LYS A 59 -4.62 -6.98 -4.59
C LYS A 59 -4.55 -8.28 -3.78
N PHE A 60 -5.71 -8.93 -3.66
CA PHE A 60 -5.82 -10.27 -3.09
C PHE A 60 -5.94 -11.33 -4.19
N SER A 61 -5.61 -12.58 -3.85
CA SER A 61 -5.56 -13.71 -4.78
C SER A 61 -6.88 -14.05 -5.42
N ASN A 62 -8.01 -13.78 -4.74
CA ASN A 62 -9.32 -14.00 -5.33
C ASN A 62 -9.75 -12.83 -6.26
N GLY A 63 -8.86 -11.91 -6.59
CA GLY A 63 -9.11 -10.81 -7.53
C GLY A 63 -9.74 -9.57 -6.91
N TYR A 64 -9.80 -9.49 -5.57
CA TYR A 64 -10.29 -8.29 -4.88
C TYR A 64 -9.20 -7.21 -4.82
N LEU A 65 -9.62 -5.97 -5.07
CA LEU A 65 -8.84 -4.76 -4.84
C LEU A 65 -9.40 -4.04 -3.62
N ALA A 66 -8.53 -3.70 -2.68
CA ALA A 66 -8.93 -3.05 -1.45
C ALA A 66 -7.94 -1.98 -1.01
N TRP A 67 -8.45 -0.88 -0.46
CA TRP A 67 -7.64 0.14 0.19
C TRP A 67 -7.32 -0.28 1.62
N VAL A 68 -6.05 -0.17 2.02
CA VAL A 68 -5.66 -0.38 3.41
C VAL A 68 -6.16 0.78 4.26
N MET A 69 -6.95 0.48 5.29
CA MET A 69 -7.53 1.48 6.20
C MET A 69 -6.79 1.51 7.52
N GLU A 70 -6.41 0.35 8.06
CA GLU A 70 -5.75 0.22 9.35
C GLU A 70 -4.69 -0.88 9.31
N LEU A 71 -3.65 -0.73 10.12
CA LEU A 71 -2.59 -1.71 10.32
C LEU A 71 -2.62 -2.24 11.75
N ASP A 72 -2.15 -3.46 11.94
CA ASP A 72 -1.80 -3.98 13.27
C ASP A 72 -0.41 -3.49 13.71
N ASP A 73 -0.02 -3.87 14.94
CA ASP A 73 1.28 -3.51 15.54
C ASP A 73 2.49 -4.06 14.76
N SER A 74 2.27 -5.02 13.86
CA SER A 74 3.29 -5.59 12.99
C SER A 74 3.33 -4.94 11.60
N GLY A 75 2.52 -3.90 11.37
CA GLY A 75 2.42 -3.21 10.08
C GLY A 75 1.68 -4.00 9.01
N GLN A 76 0.90 -5.03 9.39
CA GLN A 76 0.07 -5.79 8.46
C GLN A 76 -1.33 -5.18 8.38
N PRO A 77 -2.00 -5.20 7.22
CA PRO A 77 -3.37 -4.72 7.10
C PRO A 77 -4.32 -5.43 8.09
N GLN A 78 -4.97 -4.65 8.94
CA GLN A 78 -5.98 -5.10 9.89
C GLN A 78 -7.40 -4.83 9.39
N ARG A 79 -7.58 -3.74 8.64
CA ARG A 79 -8.86 -3.33 8.05
C ARG A 79 -8.63 -2.83 6.63
N VAL A 80 -9.48 -3.26 5.71
CA VAL A 80 -9.44 -2.85 4.30
C VAL A 80 -10.82 -2.46 3.80
N ARG A 81 -10.88 -1.50 2.86
CA ARG A 81 -12.10 -1.18 2.12
C ARG A 81 -12.01 -1.80 0.73
N VAL A 82 -12.79 -2.84 0.48
CA VAL A 82 -12.84 -3.49 -0.82
C VAL A 82 -13.62 -2.61 -1.79
N VAL A 83 -12.97 -2.26 -2.89
CA VAL A 83 -13.51 -1.30 -3.87
C VAL A 83 -13.83 -1.92 -5.21
N ARG A 84 -13.19 -3.05 -5.55
CA ARG A 84 -13.45 -3.72 -6.81
C ARG A 84 -13.13 -5.20 -6.75
N HIS A 85 -13.85 -5.99 -7.52
CA HIS A 85 -13.52 -7.38 -7.82
C HIS A 85 -13.22 -7.53 -9.32
N LEU A 86 -12.00 -7.97 -9.64
CA LEU A 86 -11.50 -8.13 -11.01
C LEU A 86 -12.04 -9.39 -11.72
N GLY A 87 -12.78 -10.23 -10.99
CA GLY A 87 -13.41 -11.42 -11.54
C GLY A 87 -14.73 -11.13 -12.30
N ARG A 88 -15.77 -11.88 -11.97
CA ARG A 88 -17.04 -11.98 -12.71
C ARG A 88 -17.79 -10.65 -12.84
N GLY A 89 -17.50 -9.90 -13.91
CA GLY A 89 -18.01 -8.55 -14.18
C GLY A 89 -17.42 -7.57 -13.17
N GLU A 90 -16.70 -6.55 -13.63
CA GLU A 90 -16.11 -5.55 -12.72
C GLU A 90 -17.21 -4.91 -11.86
N GLN A 91 -17.29 -5.33 -10.61
CA GLN A 91 -18.26 -4.83 -9.64
C GLN A 91 -17.54 -3.86 -8.72
N ASN A 92 -18.00 -2.62 -8.69
CA ASN A 92 -17.57 -1.67 -7.67
C ASN A 92 -18.20 -2.08 -6.34
N LEU A 93 -17.37 -2.20 -5.31
CA LEU A 93 -17.75 -2.56 -3.96
C LEU A 93 -17.44 -1.39 -3.02
N ASN A 94 -18.04 -1.39 -1.83
CA ASN A 94 -17.72 -0.41 -0.80
C ASN A 94 -17.75 -1.04 0.60
N ASP A 95 -17.33 -2.29 0.69
CA ASP A 95 -17.39 -3.06 1.93
C ASP A 95 -16.11 -2.85 2.73
N ILE A 96 -16.27 -2.58 4.02
CA ILE A 96 -15.15 -2.50 4.97
C ILE A 96 -15.04 -3.85 5.67
N LEU A 97 -13.91 -4.50 5.48
CA LEU A 97 -13.62 -5.83 6.01
C LEU A 97 -12.47 -5.77 7.02
N SER A 98 -12.61 -6.56 8.07
CA SER A 98 -11.57 -6.72 9.08
C SER A 98 -10.76 -7.99 8.82
N ARG A 99 -9.65 -8.15 9.54
CA ARG A 99 -8.74 -9.29 9.38
C ARG A 99 -9.41 -10.67 9.52
N VAL A 100 -10.51 -10.77 10.25
CA VAL A 100 -11.32 -11.99 10.37
C VAL A 100 -12.01 -12.40 9.07
N ASP A 101 -12.29 -11.44 8.19
CA ASP A 101 -12.98 -11.65 6.91
C ASP A 101 -12.00 -11.89 5.75
N PHE A 102 -10.69 -11.63 5.94
CA PHE A 102 -9.68 -11.78 4.88
C PHE A 102 -9.65 -13.15 4.19
N PRO A 103 -9.94 -14.29 4.87
CA PRO A 103 -10.01 -15.59 4.18
C PRO A 103 -10.94 -15.59 2.96
N GLN A 104 -11.98 -14.75 2.93
CA GLN A 104 -12.88 -14.65 1.78
C GLN A 104 -12.26 -13.89 0.59
N LEU A 105 -11.32 -12.98 0.87
CA LEU A 105 -10.56 -12.26 -0.14
C LEU A 105 -9.40 -13.09 -0.71
N GLY A 106 -8.97 -14.11 0.03
CA GLY A 106 -7.80 -14.92 -0.30
C GLY A 106 -6.52 -14.37 0.33
N THR A 107 -5.37 -14.69 -0.26
CA THR A 107 -4.07 -14.21 0.23
C THR A 107 -3.78 -12.82 -0.31
N LEU A 108 -3.19 -11.95 0.52
CA LEU A 108 -2.71 -10.64 0.07
C LEU A 108 -1.48 -10.83 -0.83
N GLU A 109 -1.60 -10.49 -2.12
CA GLU A 109 -0.58 -10.79 -3.13
C GLU A 109 0.41 -9.65 -3.31
N ALA A 110 -0.10 -8.43 -3.50
CA ALA A 110 0.73 -7.31 -3.94
C ALA A 110 0.11 -5.95 -3.63
N LEU A 111 0.99 -4.98 -3.47
CA LEU A 111 0.65 -3.56 -3.53
C LEU A 111 0.57 -3.17 -5.02
N VAL A 112 -0.54 -2.55 -5.40
CA VAL A 112 -0.81 -2.16 -6.77
C VAL A 112 -1.08 -0.66 -6.89
N ARG A 113 -0.90 -0.13 -8.10
CA ARG A 113 -1.16 1.28 -8.38
C ARG A 113 -2.64 1.48 -8.73
N PRO A 114 -3.34 2.44 -8.11
CA PRO A 114 -4.75 2.67 -8.39
C PRO A 114 -5.00 3.14 -9.83
N GLU A 115 -4.06 3.85 -10.43
CA GLU A 115 -4.16 4.35 -11.80
C GLU A 115 -4.24 3.20 -12.82
N SER A 116 -3.60 2.05 -12.52
CA SER A 116 -3.67 0.85 -13.36
C SER A 116 -5.08 0.23 -13.43
N PHE A 117 -5.97 0.62 -12.51
CA PHE A 117 -7.35 0.16 -12.45
C PHE A 117 -8.37 1.31 -12.64
N GLY A 118 -7.92 2.50 -13.04
CA GLY A 118 -8.81 3.67 -13.17
C GLY A 118 -9.48 4.07 -11.84
N LEU A 119 -8.84 3.78 -10.71
CA LEU A 119 -9.29 4.21 -9.39
C LEU A 119 -8.59 5.51 -9.01
N THR A 120 -9.33 6.44 -8.40
CA THR A 120 -8.72 7.61 -7.76
C THR A 120 -8.19 7.23 -6.38
N PRO A 121 -6.99 7.71 -5.99
CA PRO A 121 -6.50 7.57 -4.62
C PRO A 121 -7.52 8.06 -3.59
N PHE A 122 -7.51 7.43 -2.42
CA PHE A 122 -8.36 7.79 -1.28
C PHE A 122 -8.08 9.23 -0.81
#